data_AF-A0A3E0G726-F1
#
_entry.id   AF-A0A3E0G726-F1
#
_cell.length_a   1.000
_cell.length_b   1.000
_cell.length_c   1.000
_cell.angle_alpha   90.00
_cell.angle_beta   90.00
_cell.angle_gamma   90.00
#
_symmetry.space_group_name_H-M   'P 1'
#
loop_
_entity.id
_entity.type
_entity.pdbx_description
1 polymer ?
#
loop_
_entity_poly.entity_id
_entity_poly.type
_entity_poly.pdbx_seq_one_letter_code
_entity_poly.pdbx_strand_id
1 'polypeptide(L)'
;METDHTRRLVKLISLVAYTEGKTFGLRQPHGLSRPGLSAALPEHQTELAREMCRYYAGAVRHVLSDGREYRRDYEELADYTLPFVTNAGPDVEELLGDILVGSLSLLEATELRVVGRKWLDDVIDTCWAAKVAAAPESYGDE
;
A
#
# COMPACT_ATOMS: atom_id res chain seq x y z
N MET A 1 0.67 18.72 9.41
CA MET A 1 0.64 17.96 8.14
C MET A 1 1.93 17.16 8.08
N GLU A 2 1.86 15.84 7.93
CA GLU A 2 3.06 15.00 7.86
C GLU A 2 3.79 15.30 6.54
N THR A 3 4.96 15.93 6.62
CA THR A 3 5.75 16.38 5.45
C THR A 3 6.58 15.26 4.83
N ASP A 4 6.58 14.09 5.44
CA ASP A 4 7.31 12.91 5.00
C ASP A 4 6.35 11.99 4.24
N HIS A 5 6.33 12.13 2.90
CA HIS A 5 5.49 11.35 2.00
C HIS A 5 5.73 9.85 2.12
N THR A 6 6.98 9.47 2.37
CA THR A 6 7.36 8.09 2.59
C THR A 6 6.73 7.52 3.86
N ARG A 7 6.82 8.24 4.97
CA ARG A 7 6.19 7.81 6.23
C ARG A 7 4.67 7.70 6.09
N ARG A 8 4.06 8.60 5.31
CA ARG A 8 2.64 8.53 4.95
C ARG A 8 2.35 7.27 4.11
N LEU A 9 3.16 6.97 3.10
CA LEU A 9 2.99 5.79 2.24
C LEU A 9 3.04 4.49 3.07
N VAL A 10 4.01 4.37 3.97
CA VAL A 10 4.12 3.23 4.90
C VAL A 10 2.85 3.08 5.75
N LYS A 11 2.33 4.18 6.30
CA LYS A 11 1.08 4.15 7.07
C LYS A 11 -0.10 3.68 6.23
N LEU A 12 -0.27 4.20 5.02
CA LEU A 12 -1.37 3.82 4.14
C LEU A 12 -1.32 2.32 3.80
N ILE A 13 -0.15 1.81 3.41
CA ILE A 13 0.04 0.37 3.12
C ILE A 13 -0.21 -0.48 4.37
N SER A 14 0.20 -0.02 5.56
CA SER A 14 -0.01 -0.74 6.83
C SER A 14 -1.49 -1.04 7.16
N LEU A 15 -2.41 -0.23 6.63
CA LEU A 15 -3.84 -0.39 6.84
C LEU A 15 -4.41 -1.60 6.09
N VAL A 16 -3.79 -1.99 4.98
CA VAL A 16 -4.28 -3.07 4.12
C VAL A 16 -3.36 -4.28 4.08
N ALA A 17 -2.08 -4.13 4.41
CA ALA A 17 -1.09 -5.19 4.45
C ALA A 17 -0.78 -5.65 5.88
N TYR A 18 -0.38 -6.92 6.03
CA TYR A 18 0.18 -7.48 7.26
C TYR A 18 1.62 -7.94 7.04
N THR A 19 2.37 -7.96 8.14
CA THR A 19 3.70 -8.54 8.22
C THR A 19 3.87 -9.22 9.58
N GLU A 20 4.11 -10.52 9.59
CA GLU A 20 4.33 -11.29 10.82
C GLU A 20 5.57 -12.18 10.65
N GLY A 21 6.70 -11.76 11.23
CA GLY A 21 7.98 -12.42 11.04
C GLY A 21 8.40 -12.50 9.57
N LYS A 22 8.31 -13.69 8.97
CA LYS A 22 8.66 -13.96 7.56
C LYS A 22 7.47 -13.94 6.59
N THR A 23 6.24 -13.80 7.09
CA THR A 23 5.03 -13.83 6.27
C THR A 23 4.52 -12.41 5.98
N PHE A 24 3.92 -12.23 4.81
CA PHE A 24 3.37 -10.97 4.35
C PHE A 24 2.21 -11.20 3.37
N GLY A 25 1.28 -10.25 3.32
CA GLY A 25 0.12 -10.29 2.43
C GLY A 25 -0.86 -9.17 2.74
N LEU A 26 -1.99 -9.14 2.04
CA LEU A 26 -3.10 -8.27 2.44
C LEU A 26 -3.83 -8.88 3.64
N ARG A 27 -4.30 -8.02 4.55
CA ARG A 27 -5.12 -8.40 5.70
C ARG A 27 -6.37 -9.12 5.21
N GLN A 28 -6.89 -10.00 6.06
CA GLN A 28 -8.15 -10.66 5.77
C GLN A 28 -9.29 -9.64 5.85
N PRO A 29 -10.21 -9.64 4.87
CA PRO A 29 -11.45 -8.88 4.98
C PRO A 29 -12.27 -9.37 6.18
N HIS A 30 -13.11 -8.50 6.75
CA HIS A 30 -13.91 -8.91 7.91
C HIS A 30 -14.93 -9.99 7.51
N GLY A 31 -15.06 -11.04 8.33
CA GLY A 31 -16.03 -12.11 8.10
C GLY A 31 -15.58 -13.28 7.21
N LEU A 32 -14.35 -13.28 6.65
CA LEU A 32 -13.81 -14.39 5.87
C LEU A 32 -12.72 -15.18 6.63
N SER A 33 -13.13 -16.22 7.35
CA SER A 33 -12.23 -17.26 7.88
C SER A 33 -12.01 -18.39 6.85
N ARG A 34 -11.30 -18.17 5.73
CA ARG A 34 -10.83 -19.22 4.79
C ARG A 34 -9.75 -18.70 3.81
N PRO A 35 -8.99 -19.55 3.08
CA PRO A 35 -7.60 -19.30 2.67
C PRO A 35 -7.46 -18.01 1.85
N GLY A 36 -6.47 -17.21 2.27
CA GLY A 36 -6.33 -15.80 1.88
C GLY A 36 -6.08 -15.57 0.40
N LEU A 37 -6.55 -14.41 -0.06
CA LEU A 37 -6.29 -13.68 -1.32
C LEU A 37 -6.48 -14.41 -2.65
N SER A 38 -6.02 -15.66 -2.77
CA SER A 38 -5.86 -16.40 -4.02
C SER A 38 -7.17 -16.76 -4.73
N ALA A 39 -8.32 -16.59 -4.07
CA ALA A 39 -9.63 -16.99 -4.61
C ALA A 39 -10.50 -15.82 -5.11
N ALA A 40 -10.15 -14.57 -4.77
CA ALA A 40 -11.01 -13.40 -5.03
C ALA A 40 -10.44 -12.41 -6.06
N LEU A 41 -9.14 -12.50 -6.38
CA LEU A 41 -8.49 -11.61 -7.34
C LEU A 41 -8.06 -12.38 -8.60
N PRO A 42 -8.11 -11.76 -9.79
CA PRO A 42 -7.39 -12.23 -10.96
C PRO A 42 -5.92 -12.52 -10.65
N GLU A 43 -5.33 -13.52 -11.32
CA GLU A 43 -3.97 -13.98 -11.06
C GLU A 43 -2.93 -12.85 -11.12
N HIS A 44 -3.06 -11.97 -12.12
CA HIS A 44 -2.20 -10.80 -12.27
C HIS A 44 -2.27 -9.83 -11.07
N GLN A 45 -3.47 -9.56 -10.55
CA GLN A 45 -3.65 -8.67 -9.39
C GLN A 45 -3.20 -9.33 -8.09
N THR A 46 -3.30 -10.66 -7.99
CA THR A 46 -2.76 -11.43 -6.88
C THR A 46 -1.23 -11.33 -6.83
N GLU A 47 -0.55 -11.42 -7.97
CA GLU A 47 0.91 -11.31 -8.02
C GLU A 47 1.37 -9.89 -7.69
N LEU A 48 0.73 -8.85 -8.23
CA LEU A 48 1.04 -7.46 -7.90
C LEU A 48 0.83 -7.15 -6.40
N ALA A 49 -0.26 -7.65 -5.80
CA ALA A 49 -0.50 -7.50 -4.36
C ALA A 49 0.57 -8.22 -3.53
N ARG A 50 1.02 -9.40 -3.98
CA ARG A 50 2.12 -10.15 -3.32
C ARG A 50 3.45 -9.42 -3.44
N GLU A 51 3.77 -8.85 -4.59
CA GLU A 51 4.99 -8.05 -4.80
C GLU A 51 5.00 -6.80 -3.91
N MET A 52 3.90 -6.04 -3.89
CA MET A 52 3.75 -4.89 -2.99
C MET A 52 3.92 -5.31 -1.51
N CYS A 53 3.27 -6.39 -1.07
CA CYS A 53 3.37 -6.87 0.31
C CYS A 53 4.77 -7.41 0.65
N ARG A 54 5.46 -8.05 -0.31
CA ARG A 54 6.84 -8.54 -0.16
C ARG A 54 7.79 -7.37 0.07
N TYR A 55 7.66 -6.31 -0.72
CA TYR A 55 8.47 -5.10 -0.58
C TYR A 55 8.14 -4.35 0.71
N TYR A 56 6.87 -4.23 1.07
CA TYR A 56 6.46 -3.64 2.34
C TYR A 56 7.02 -4.38 3.55
N ALA A 57 7.05 -5.72 3.52
CA ALA A 57 7.66 -6.51 4.58
C ALA A 57 9.19 -6.36 4.64
N GLY A 58 9.84 -6.16 3.49
CA GLY A 58 11.23 -5.72 3.42
C GLY A 58 11.40 -4.36 4.09
N ALA A 59 10.67 -3.35 3.62
CA ALA A 59 10.71 -1.99 4.13
C ALA A 59 10.45 -1.94 5.65
N VAL A 60 9.43 -2.62 6.18
CA VAL A 60 9.15 -2.64 7.62
C VAL A 60 10.29 -3.28 8.42
N ARG A 61 10.89 -4.39 7.95
CA ARG A 61 12.06 -4.97 8.64
C ARG A 61 13.23 -4.02 8.66
N HIS A 62 13.51 -3.36 7.54
CA HIS A 62 14.63 -2.44 7.39
C HIS A 62 14.43 -1.15 8.18
N VAL A 63 13.21 -0.57 8.16
CA VAL A 63 12.84 0.64 8.92
C VAL A 63 12.85 0.43 10.43
N LEU A 64 12.51 -0.77 10.89
CA LEU A 64 12.56 -1.10 12.32
C LEU A 64 13.98 -1.46 12.80
N SER A 65 14.89 -1.85 11.90
CA SER A 65 16.21 -2.38 12.28
C SER A 65 17.33 -1.35 12.38
N ASP A 66 17.37 -0.29 11.56
CA ASP A 66 18.58 0.57 11.47
C ASP A 66 18.28 2.04 11.15
N GLY A 67 17.93 2.85 12.15
CA GLY A 67 17.50 4.26 12.03
C GLY A 67 18.34 5.28 11.25
N ARG A 68 19.29 4.90 10.39
CA ARG A 68 20.07 5.79 9.51
C ARG A 68 20.32 5.15 8.14
N GLU A 69 20.13 5.97 7.09
CA GLU A 69 20.30 5.73 5.64
C GLU A 69 19.17 4.98 4.92
N TYR A 70 18.18 5.73 4.42
CA TYR A 70 16.95 5.13 3.88
C TYR A 70 16.36 5.76 2.61
N ARG A 71 16.99 6.75 1.98
CA ARG A 71 16.34 7.45 0.85
C ARG A 71 16.01 6.50 -0.32
N ARG A 72 16.86 5.51 -0.60
CA ARG A 72 16.75 4.60 -1.75
C ARG A 72 15.69 3.51 -1.60
N ASP A 73 15.61 2.86 -0.44
CA ASP A 73 14.61 1.80 -0.16
C ASP A 73 13.17 2.33 -0.21
N TYR A 74 12.99 3.63 0.07
CA TYR A 74 11.70 4.30 0.04
C TYR A 74 11.28 4.77 -1.36
N GLU A 75 12.23 5.12 -2.22
CA GLU A 75 11.97 5.35 -3.65
C GLU A 75 11.48 4.08 -4.32
N GLU A 76 12.15 2.95 -4.03
CA GLU A 76 11.75 1.63 -4.51
C GLU A 76 10.32 1.27 -4.06
N LEU A 77 9.93 1.61 -2.83
CA LEU A 77 8.57 1.36 -2.33
C LEU A 77 7.49 1.99 -3.21
N ALA A 78 7.70 3.22 -3.71
CA ALA A 78 6.76 3.88 -4.61
C ALA A 78 6.74 3.19 -5.99
N ASP A 79 7.89 2.74 -6.49
CA ASP A 79 8.01 2.05 -7.78
C ASP A 79 7.30 0.69 -7.80
N TYR A 80 7.27 -0.03 -6.68
CA TYR A 80 6.52 -1.30 -6.56
C TYR A 80 5.04 -1.09 -6.23
N THR A 81 4.70 -0.04 -5.48
CA THR A 81 3.31 0.21 -5.08
C THR A 81 2.49 0.78 -6.24
N LEU A 82 3.07 1.69 -7.02
CA LEU A 82 2.35 2.41 -8.08
C LEU A 82 1.76 1.49 -9.17
N PRO A 83 2.44 0.44 -9.67
CA PRO A 83 1.85 -0.50 -10.61
C PRO A 83 0.64 -1.25 -10.04
N PHE A 84 0.66 -1.63 -8.76
CA PHE A 84 -0.48 -2.31 -8.14
C PHE A 84 -1.69 -1.40 -8.06
N VAL A 85 -1.52 -0.17 -7.55
CA VAL A 85 -2.65 0.74 -7.33
C VAL A 85 -3.19 1.37 -8.62
N THR A 86 -2.35 1.55 -9.65
CA THR A 86 -2.80 2.09 -10.94
C THR A 86 -3.52 1.06 -11.81
N ASN A 87 -3.29 -0.24 -11.60
CA ASN A 87 -3.98 -1.33 -12.29
C ASN A 87 -5.11 -1.97 -11.44
N ALA A 88 -5.48 -1.32 -10.34
CA ALA A 88 -6.58 -1.77 -9.49
C ALA A 88 -7.92 -1.62 -10.23
N GLY A 89 -8.64 -2.72 -10.37
CA GLY A 89 -10.00 -2.73 -10.92
C GLY A 89 -11.07 -2.53 -9.84
N PRO A 90 -12.36 -2.41 -10.23
CA PRO A 90 -13.47 -2.24 -9.29
C PRO A 90 -13.56 -3.30 -8.18
N ASP A 91 -13.19 -4.55 -8.49
CA ASP A 91 -13.19 -5.66 -7.51
C ASP A 91 -12.13 -5.45 -6.41
N VAL A 92 -11.02 -4.80 -6.76
CA VAL A 92 -9.97 -4.42 -5.80
C VAL A 92 -10.44 -3.30 -4.88
N GLU A 93 -11.21 -2.33 -5.40
CA GLU A 93 -11.79 -1.25 -4.58
C GLU A 93 -12.68 -1.82 -3.48
N GLU A 94 -13.56 -2.77 -3.82
CA GLU A 94 -14.48 -3.38 -2.86
C GLU A 94 -13.73 -4.18 -1.78
N LEU A 95 -12.72 -4.95 -2.20
CA LEU A 95 -11.85 -5.71 -1.30
C LEU A 95 -11.08 -4.82 -0.33
N LEU A 96 -10.41 -3.78 -0.83
CA LEU A 96 -9.65 -2.86 0.01
C LEU A 96 -10.58 -2.07 0.94
N GLY A 97 -11.77 -1.73 0.46
CA GLY A 97 -12.83 -1.13 1.27
C GLY A 97 -13.20 -1.96 2.49
N ASP A 98 -13.45 -3.25 2.31
CA ASP A 98 -13.76 -4.19 3.41
C ASP A 98 -12.62 -4.24 4.44
N ILE A 99 -11.39 -4.44 3.96
CA ILE A 99 -10.19 -4.47 4.81
C ILE A 99 -10.06 -3.19 5.64
N LEU A 100 -10.28 -2.03 5.02
CA LEU A 100 -10.18 -0.72 5.68
C LEU A 100 -11.31 -0.49 6.68
N VAL A 101 -12.55 -0.81 6.33
CA VAL A 101 -13.70 -0.72 7.23
C VAL A 101 -13.47 -1.57 8.47
N GLY A 102 -12.98 -2.81 8.31
CA GLY A 102 -12.65 -3.67 9.43
C GLY A 102 -11.47 -3.14 10.26
N SER A 103 -10.39 -2.73 9.59
CA SER A 103 -9.18 -2.24 10.28
C SER A 103 -9.40 -0.93 11.04
N LEU A 104 -10.32 -0.08 10.57
CA LEU A 104 -10.66 1.21 11.17
C LEU A 104 -11.94 1.16 12.01
N SER A 105 -12.60 0.00 12.11
CA SER A 105 -13.89 -0.17 12.79
C SER A 105 -14.95 0.87 12.34
N LEU A 106 -15.05 1.08 11.03
CA LEU A 106 -16.05 1.98 10.45
C LEU A 106 -17.45 1.35 10.52
N LEU A 107 -18.49 2.18 10.37
CA LEU A 107 -19.88 1.75 10.47
C LEU A 107 -20.24 0.74 9.36
N GLU A 108 -21.14 -0.21 9.64
CA GLU A 108 -21.59 -1.24 8.68
C GLU A 108 -22.25 -0.66 7.41
N ALA A 109 -22.82 0.56 7.48
CA ALA A 109 -23.41 1.24 6.33
C ALA A 109 -22.38 1.92 5.40
N THR A 110 -21.08 1.73 5.66
CA THR A 110 -20.03 2.36 4.86
C THR A 110 -19.92 1.70 3.48
N GLU A 111 -20.00 2.50 2.41
CA GLU A 111 -19.83 1.98 1.06
C GLU A 111 -18.38 1.57 0.79
N LEU A 112 -18.13 0.25 0.73
CA LEU A 112 -16.80 -0.33 0.62
C LEU A 112 -16.02 0.21 -0.59
N ARG A 113 -16.64 0.24 -1.78
CA ARG A 113 -16.00 0.75 -2.99
C ARG A 113 -15.55 2.20 -2.86
N VAL A 114 -16.35 3.05 -2.20
CA VAL A 114 -16.00 4.46 -2.00
C VAL A 114 -14.78 4.58 -1.09
N VAL A 115 -14.71 3.77 -0.02
CA VAL A 115 -13.56 3.74 0.89
C VAL A 115 -12.31 3.21 0.19
N GLY A 116 -12.42 2.10 -0.52
CA GLY A 116 -11.29 1.49 -1.22
C GLY A 116 -10.73 2.39 -2.33
N ARG A 117 -11.61 3.01 -3.13
CA ARG A 117 -11.20 4.00 -4.14
C ARG A 117 -10.48 5.18 -3.51
N LYS A 118 -11.03 5.76 -2.45
CA LYS A 118 -10.40 6.89 -1.76
C LYS A 118 -9.00 6.54 -1.25
N TRP A 119 -8.84 5.34 -0.70
CA TRP A 119 -7.52 4.88 -0.26
C TRP A 119 -6.55 4.69 -1.43
N LEU A 120 -7.01 4.12 -2.55
CA LEU A 120 -6.19 3.98 -3.76
C LEU A 120 -5.71 5.34 -4.27
N ASP A 121 -6.61 6.32 -4.35
CA ASP A 121 -6.29 7.69 -4.75
C ASP A 121 -5.24 8.29 -3.81
N ASP A 122 -5.42 8.17 -2.49
CA ASP A 122 -4.47 8.65 -1.48
C ASP A 122 -3.08 8.00 -1.63
N VAL A 123 -3.03 6.70 -1.97
CA VAL A 123 -1.76 5.98 -2.19
C VAL A 123 -1.11 6.41 -3.50
N ILE A 124 -1.87 6.54 -4.58
CA ILE A 124 -1.37 7.03 -5.88
C ILE A 124 -0.75 8.41 -5.72
N ASP A 125 -1.47 9.35 -5.10
CA ASP A 125 -1.01 10.71 -4.86
C ASP A 125 0.27 10.72 -4.00
N THR A 126 0.30 9.89 -2.95
CA THR A 126 1.46 9.80 -2.06
C THR A 126 2.68 9.20 -2.78
N CYS A 127 2.49 8.16 -3.60
CA CYS A 127 3.55 7.57 -4.43
C CYS A 127 4.13 8.59 -5.41
N TRP A 128 3.28 9.34 -6.12
CA TRP A 128 3.75 10.37 -7.04
C TRP A 128 4.48 11.50 -6.32
N ALA A 129 3.96 11.96 -5.17
CA ALA A 129 4.63 12.98 -4.38
C ALA A 129 6.02 12.51 -3.90
N ALA A 130 6.15 11.26 -3.47
CA ALA A 130 7.44 10.67 -3.10
C ALA A 130 8.41 10.63 -4.29
N LYS A 131 7.94 10.20 -5.47
CA LYS A 131 8.77 10.15 -6.68
C LYS A 131 9.20 11.53 -7.17
N VAL A 132 8.31 12.53 -7.14
CA VAL A 132 8.64 13.91 -7.53
C VAL A 132 9.61 14.53 -6.54
N ALA A 133 9.43 14.32 -5.23
CA ALA A 133 10.35 14.84 -4.21
C ALA A 133 11.74 14.19 -4.25
N ALA A 134 11.83 12.96 -4.79
CA ALA A 134 13.08 12.25 -5.01
C ALA A 134 13.78 12.60 -6.33
N ALA A 135 13.08 13.27 -7.27
CA ALA A 135 13.71 13.72 -8.50
C ALA A 135 14.85 14.69 -8.14
N PRO A 136 16.08 14.46 -8.64
CA PRO A 136 17.17 15.40 -8.41
C PRO A 136 16.74 16.79 -8.89
N GLU A 137 17.16 17.83 -8.18
CA GLU A 137 17.10 19.22 -8.66
C GLU A 137 17.96 19.33 -9.93
N SER A 138 17.47 18.85 -11.05
CA SER A 138 18.16 18.87 -12.33
C SER A 138 17.28 19.58 -13.36
N TYR A 139 16.81 20.77 -13.00
CA TYR A 139 16.31 21.79 -13.93
C TYR A 139 16.47 23.15 -13.26
N GLY A 140 17.66 23.72 -13.35
CA GLY A 140 17.92 25.06 -12.83
C GLY A 140 19.40 25.39 -12.72
N ASP A 141 20.14 25.29 -13.82
CA ASP A 141 21.35 26.06 -14.08
C ASP A 141 21.58 26.05 -15.60
N GLU A 142 20.80 26.88 -16.31
CA GLU A 142 21.17 27.43 -17.62
C GLU A 142 21.37 28.94 -17.48
#